data_AF-A0A9E3ME27-F1
#
_entry.id   AF-A0A9E3ME27-F1
#
_cell.length_a   1.000
_cell.length_b   1.000
_cell.length_c   1.000
_cell.angle_alpha   90.00
_cell.angle_beta   90.00
_cell.angle_gamma   90.00
#
_symmetry.space_group_name_H-M   'P 1'
#
loop_
_entity.id
_entity.type
_entity.pdbx_description
1 polymer ?
#
loop_
_entity_poly.entity_id
_entity_poly.type
_entity_poly.pdbx_seq_one_letter_code
_entity_poly.pdbx_strand_id
1 'polypeptide(L)'
;MCGIVGVISKSPVNQLIYDALLLLQHRGQDAAGIVTMQGTKCFMHKARGMVRDVFRTRNMRALPGNVGLGQVRYPTAGNAYSEEEAQPFYVNAPFGIVLVHNGNLTNAHALKAELVDKDRRHINTESDTEVLINILAHELSNAAAGAQLTPDVIFQAVGAVHKRIKGSYAVVALIAGHGLLAFRDPFGIRPLIYGIAETADGPSVIVASESVALEGTGHRIARDVQPGEALFIDMDGQVHARQCADNPTLNPCMFEYVYLARPDSVIDGISVYQARLNMGETLAQRLISTMPPSDIDVVIPIPESSRPSAMQLAQKIGKPYREGFVKNRYVGRTFIMPGQSVRKKSVRQKLNAIGVEFKGRNVLLVDDSIVRGTTSKEIVQMAREAGA
;
A
#
# COMPACT_ATOMS: atom_id res chain seq x y z
N MET A 1 5.09 0.14 4.03
CA MET A 1 3.84 -0.28 3.36
C MET A 1 3.64 0.66 2.20
N CYS A 2 3.50 0.17 0.97
CA CYS A 2 3.42 0.97 -0.25
C CYS A 2 2.08 0.68 -0.95
N GLY A 3 1.71 1.49 -1.94
CA GLY A 3 0.61 1.18 -2.85
C GLY A 3 1.16 0.74 -4.20
N ILE A 4 0.65 -0.36 -4.76
CA ILE A 4 1.04 -0.87 -6.07
C ILE A 4 -0.19 -1.08 -6.95
N VAL A 5 0.00 -0.89 -8.25
CA VAL A 5 -1.00 -1.17 -9.28
C VAL A 5 -0.30 -1.77 -10.50
N GLY A 6 -0.98 -2.67 -11.21
CA GLY A 6 -0.59 -3.11 -12.53
C GLY A 6 -1.82 -3.25 -13.42
N VAL A 7 -1.70 -2.88 -14.68
CA VAL A 7 -2.80 -2.83 -15.63
C VAL A 7 -2.36 -3.44 -16.95
N ILE A 8 -3.25 -4.22 -17.55
CA ILE A 8 -3.15 -4.70 -18.93
C ILE A 8 -4.49 -4.46 -19.63
N SER A 9 -4.45 -3.76 -20.75
CA SER A 9 -5.62 -3.38 -21.54
C SER A 9 -5.29 -3.42 -23.02
N LYS A 10 -6.30 -3.24 -23.87
CA LYS A 10 -6.11 -3.01 -25.32
C LYS A 10 -5.96 -1.51 -25.66
N SER A 11 -6.23 -0.61 -24.71
CA SER A 11 -6.03 0.84 -24.82
C SER A 11 -4.83 1.33 -23.98
N PRO A 12 -4.31 2.56 -24.20
CA PRO A 12 -3.21 3.11 -23.39
C PRO A 12 -3.54 3.20 -21.90
N VAL A 13 -2.60 2.76 -21.04
CA VAL A 13 -2.86 2.61 -19.58
C VAL A 13 -2.23 3.66 -18.69
N ASN A 14 -1.44 4.59 -19.24
CA ASN A 14 -0.71 5.59 -18.44
C ASN A 14 -1.63 6.42 -17.53
N GLN A 15 -2.72 6.97 -18.08
CA GLN A 15 -3.68 7.78 -17.32
C GLN A 15 -4.42 6.95 -16.28
N LEU A 16 -4.84 5.74 -16.66
CA LEU A 16 -5.50 4.79 -15.76
C LEU A 16 -4.62 4.43 -14.54
N ILE A 17 -3.34 4.17 -14.77
CA ILE A 17 -2.37 3.91 -13.69
C ILE A 17 -2.21 5.15 -12.80
N TYR A 18 -2.09 6.34 -13.40
CA TYR A 18 -1.97 7.60 -12.65
C TYR A 18 -3.18 7.83 -11.74
N ASP A 19 -4.40 7.63 -12.24
CA ASP A 19 -5.65 7.80 -11.48
C ASP A 19 -5.77 6.76 -10.35
N ALA A 20 -5.41 5.49 -10.62
CA ALA A 20 -5.34 4.47 -9.59
C ALA A 20 -4.33 4.81 -8.48
N LEU A 21 -3.15 5.35 -8.83
CA LEU A 21 -2.16 5.76 -7.85
C LEU A 21 -2.62 6.95 -7.00
N LEU A 22 -3.42 7.88 -7.55
CA LEU A 22 -4.03 8.94 -6.76
C LEU A 22 -4.99 8.38 -5.70
N LEU A 23 -5.77 7.35 -6.04
CA LEU A 23 -6.67 6.67 -5.10
C LEU A 23 -5.92 5.89 -4.01
N LEU A 24 -4.68 5.48 -4.29
CA LEU A 24 -3.77 4.77 -3.38
C LEU A 24 -2.75 5.69 -2.68
N GLN A 25 -2.80 7.00 -2.89
CA GLN A 25 -1.79 7.97 -2.42
C GLN A 25 -1.60 7.96 -0.88
N HIS A 26 -2.62 7.56 -0.12
CA HIS A 26 -2.53 7.41 1.34
C HIS A 26 -1.54 6.31 1.76
N ARG A 27 -1.27 5.33 0.89
CA ARG A 27 -0.29 4.27 1.15
C ARG A 27 1.16 4.73 1.03
N GLY A 28 1.43 5.92 0.51
CA GLY A 28 2.80 6.40 0.34
C GLY A 28 2.83 7.74 -0.35
N GLN A 29 3.56 8.70 0.21
CA GLN A 29 3.65 10.07 -0.33
C GLN A 29 5.10 10.50 -0.60
N ASP A 30 6.05 9.59 -0.46
CA ASP A 30 7.47 9.91 -0.51
C ASP A 30 8.02 9.96 -1.94
N ALA A 31 7.64 8.99 -2.76
CA ALA A 31 7.97 8.88 -4.16
C ALA A 31 6.83 8.20 -4.92
N ALA A 32 6.79 8.38 -6.23
CA ALA A 32 5.90 7.68 -7.12
C ALA A 32 6.63 7.29 -8.41
N GLY A 33 6.21 6.20 -9.03
CA GLY A 33 6.78 5.73 -10.29
C GLY A 33 5.74 5.02 -11.15
N ILE A 34 5.84 5.23 -12.46
CA ILE A 34 5.04 4.54 -13.47
C ILE A 34 5.99 4.00 -14.53
N VAL A 35 5.71 2.78 -14.96
CA VAL A 35 6.29 2.16 -16.13
C VAL A 35 5.18 1.71 -17.06
N THR A 36 5.34 1.91 -18.36
CA THR A 36 4.47 1.36 -19.38
C THR A 36 5.30 0.58 -20.41
N MET A 37 4.66 -0.34 -21.11
CA MET A 37 5.29 -1.19 -22.11
C MET A 37 4.57 -1.07 -23.44
N GLN A 38 5.33 -0.81 -24.50
CA GLN A 38 4.86 -0.84 -25.89
C GLN A 38 5.71 -1.86 -26.66
N GLY A 39 5.07 -2.94 -27.12
CA GLY A 39 5.79 -4.12 -27.60
C GLY A 39 6.62 -4.73 -26.46
N THR A 40 7.94 -4.74 -26.63
CA THR A 40 8.89 -5.19 -25.59
C THR A 40 9.64 -4.04 -24.90
N LYS A 41 9.43 -2.80 -25.34
CA LYS A 41 10.13 -1.63 -24.81
C LYS A 41 9.40 -1.05 -23.60
N CYS A 42 10.12 -0.90 -22.49
CA CYS A 42 9.63 -0.25 -21.29
C CYS A 42 9.95 1.25 -21.29
N PHE A 43 8.98 2.06 -20.87
CA PHE A 43 9.09 3.50 -20.68
C PHE A 43 8.80 3.79 -19.21
N MET A 44 9.74 4.41 -18.50
CA MET A 44 9.64 4.57 -17.04
C MET A 44 9.89 6.01 -16.64
N HIS A 45 9.08 6.50 -15.71
CA HIS A 45 9.33 7.74 -14.99
C HIS A 45 9.04 7.52 -13.51
N LYS A 46 10.01 7.83 -12.65
CA LYS A 46 9.88 7.77 -11.20
C LYS A 46 10.61 8.96 -10.59
N ALA A 47 10.03 9.53 -9.55
CA ALA A 47 10.67 10.62 -8.80
C ALA A 47 10.10 10.73 -7.39
N ARG A 48 10.77 11.52 -6.56
CA ARG A 48 10.28 11.88 -5.21
C ARG A 48 9.09 12.84 -5.29
N GLY A 49 8.13 12.66 -4.39
CA GLY A 49 6.93 13.48 -4.29
C GLY A 49 5.64 12.67 -4.39
N MET A 50 4.52 13.39 -4.31
CA MET A 50 3.19 12.82 -4.56
C MET A 50 2.99 12.61 -6.06
N VAL A 51 2.07 11.72 -6.43
CA VAL A 51 1.76 11.35 -7.82
C VAL A 51 1.54 12.59 -8.69
N ARG A 52 0.71 13.53 -8.22
CA ARG A 52 0.42 14.79 -8.94
C ARG A 52 1.64 15.67 -9.19
N ASP A 53 2.67 15.58 -8.34
CA ASP A 53 3.87 16.42 -8.43
C ASP A 53 4.92 15.74 -9.32
N VAL A 54 4.96 14.40 -9.30
CA VAL A 54 5.89 13.56 -10.06
C VAL A 54 5.52 13.49 -11.54
N PHE A 55 4.24 13.38 -11.89
CA PHE A 55 3.80 13.21 -13.28
C PHE A 55 3.16 14.48 -13.83
N ARG A 56 3.91 15.18 -14.70
CA ARG A 56 3.39 16.29 -15.51
C ARG A 56 3.02 15.80 -16.91
N THR A 57 2.33 16.61 -17.70
CA THR A 57 1.91 16.30 -19.08
C THR A 57 3.04 15.72 -19.94
N ARG A 58 4.27 16.28 -19.84
CA ARG A 58 5.43 15.78 -20.59
C ARG A 58 5.84 14.36 -20.19
N ASN A 59 5.72 14.03 -18.90
CA ASN A 59 6.07 12.71 -18.37
C ASN A 59 5.02 11.69 -18.83
N MET A 60 3.73 12.06 -18.77
CA MET A 60 2.63 11.20 -19.23
C MET A 60 2.71 10.89 -20.73
N ARG A 61 3.10 11.87 -21.55
CA ARG A 61 3.35 11.66 -23.00
C ARG A 61 4.53 10.72 -23.27
N ALA A 62 5.48 10.61 -22.35
CA ALA A 62 6.64 9.74 -22.45
C ALA A 62 6.37 8.31 -21.93
N LEU A 63 5.13 7.99 -21.54
CA LEU A 63 4.70 6.68 -21.04
C LEU A 63 3.67 6.05 -22.00
N PRO A 64 4.03 5.70 -23.24
CA PRO A 64 3.13 5.00 -24.16
C PRO A 64 3.01 3.52 -23.78
N GLY A 65 1.92 2.88 -24.19
CA GLY A 65 1.72 1.44 -24.05
C GLY A 65 0.43 1.06 -23.36
N ASN A 66 0.06 -0.20 -23.53
CA ASN A 66 -1.22 -0.74 -23.09
C ASN A 66 -1.07 -1.69 -21.88
N VAL A 67 0.15 -1.82 -21.37
CA VAL A 67 0.48 -2.57 -20.16
C VAL A 67 1.40 -1.72 -19.30
N GLY A 68 1.24 -1.72 -17.99
CA GLY A 68 2.06 -0.89 -17.12
C GLY A 68 1.91 -1.20 -15.64
N LEU A 69 2.86 -0.71 -14.84
CA LEU A 69 2.84 -0.76 -13.39
C LEU A 69 2.94 0.65 -12.82
N GLY A 70 2.39 0.81 -11.62
CA GLY A 70 2.52 2.01 -10.82
C GLY A 70 2.85 1.68 -9.37
N GLN A 71 3.56 2.59 -8.71
CA GLN A 71 3.85 2.49 -7.28
C GLN A 71 3.83 3.87 -6.61
N VAL A 72 3.35 3.88 -5.36
CA VAL A 72 3.54 4.97 -4.41
C VAL A 72 4.27 4.49 -3.16
N ARG A 73 5.38 5.16 -2.82
CA ARG A 73 6.29 4.75 -1.76
C ARG A 73 5.97 5.43 -0.43
N TYR A 74 5.86 4.63 0.61
CA TYR A 74 6.00 5.10 1.98
C TYR A 74 7.45 4.92 2.42
N PRO A 75 8.05 5.88 3.15
CA PRO A 75 9.40 5.70 3.65
C PRO A 75 9.47 4.51 4.63
N THR A 76 10.17 3.45 4.25
CA THR A 76 10.44 2.27 5.10
C THR A 76 11.91 2.20 5.51
N ALA A 77 12.35 1.08 6.09
CA ALA A 77 13.77 0.76 6.19
C ALA A 77 14.40 0.75 4.78
N GLY A 78 15.63 1.25 4.68
CA GLY A 78 16.28 1.66 3.42
C GLY A 78 16.63 3.16 3.44
N ASN A 79 17.10 3.70 2.32
CA ASN A 79 17.39 5.11 2.19
C ASN A 79 16.17 5.88 1.65
N ALA A 80 15.34 6.38 2.57
CA ALA A 80 14.19 7.24 2.26
C ALA A 80 14.53 8.49 1.42
N TYR A 81 15.80 8.91 1.36
CA TYR A 81 16.24 10.05 0.56
C TYR A 81 16.73 9.65 -0.83
N SER A 82 16.96 8.36 -1.09
CA SER A 82 17.38 7.85 -2.38
C SER A 82 16.19 7.79 -3.34
N GLU A 83 16.34 8.48 -4.48
CA GLU A 83 15.44 8.39 -5.62
C GLU A 83 15.65 7.10 -6.41
N GLU A 84 16.85 6.51 -6.35
CA GLU A 84 17.17 5.23 -6.99
C GLU A 84 16.36 4.09 -6.37
N GLU A 85 16.06 4.19 -5.07
CA GLU A 85 15.18 3.28 -4.35
C GLU A 85 13.68 3.49 -4.62
N ALA A 86 13.30 4.47 -5.45
CA ALA A 86 11.92 4.58 -5.90
C ALA A 86 11.61 3.40 -6.84
N GLN A 87 10.40 2.86 -6.74
CA GLN A 87 9.95 1.79 -7.63
C GLN A 87 9.22 2.40 -8.83
N PRO A 88 9.11 1.70 -9.98
CA PRO A 88 9.52 0.32 -10.24
C PRO A 88 11.05 0.09 -10.36
N PHE A 89 11.48 -1.17 -10.16
CA PHE A 89 12.83 -1.65 -10.49
C PHE A 89 12.80 -2.43 -11.81
N TYR A 90 13.90 -2.40 -12.56
CA TYR A 90 14.04 -3.08 -13.85
C TYR A 90 15.32 -3.90 -13.89
N VAL A 91 15.23 -5.10 -14.48
CA VAL A 91 16.38 -5.90 -14.89
C VAL A 91 16.20 -6.33 -16.34
N ASN A 92 17.26 -6.28 -17.13
CA ASN A 92 17.21 -6.60 -18.57
C ASN A 92 17.25 -8.10 -18.87
N ALA A 93 17.71 -8.94 -17.92
CA ALA A 93 17.89 -10.37 -18.14
C ALA A 93 17.39 -11.23 -16.95
N PRO A 94 16.63 -12.32 -17.22
CA PRO A 94 16.14 -12.75 -18.54
C PRO A 94 14.92 -11.90 -19.00
N PHE A 95 14.65 -11.88 -20.30
CA PHE A 95 13.49 -11.28 -20.99
C PHE A 95 13.32 -9.76 -20.91
N GLY A 96 13.65 -9.14 -19.77
CA GLY A 96 13.26 -7.78 -19.40
C GLY A 96 12.11 -7.83 -18.40
N ILE A 97 12.42 -7.61 -17.12
CA ILE A 97 11.45 -7.70 -16.02
C ILE A 97 11.40 -6.35 -15.33
N VAL A 98 10.19 -5.86 -15.07
CA VAL A 98 9.95 -4.67 -14.26
C VAL A 98 9.07 -5.07 -13.07
N LEU A 99 9.38 -4.60 -11.86
CA LEU A 99 8.68 -5.05 -10.64
C LEU A 99 8.34 -3.90 -9.70
N VAL A 100 7.13 -3.98 -9.13
CA VAL A 100 6.68 -3.19 -7.99
C VAL A 100 6.28 -4.12 -6.84
N HIS A 101 6.50 -3.65 -5.61
CA HIS A 101 6.43 -4.43 -4.39
C HIS A 101 5.87 -3.59 -3.23
N ASN A 102 4.87 -4.13 -2.54
CA ASN A 102 4.44 -3.67 -1.23
C ASN A 102 4.75 -4.77 -0.20
N GLY A 103 5.74 -4.54 0.66
CA GLY A 103 6.13 -5.53 1.64
C GLY A 103 7.47 -5.25 2.28
N ASN A 104 8.05 -6.28 2.89
CA ASN A 104 9.40 -6.29 3.41
C ASN A 104 9.93 -7.74 3.44
N LEU A 105 11.12 -7.97 2.89
CA LEU A 105 11.83 -9.24 3.03
C LEU A 105 12.66 -9.28 4.32
N THR A 106 12.39 -10.26 5.19
CA THR A 106 13.10 -10.41 6.47
C THR A 106 14.48 -11.04 6.33
N ASN A 107 14.73 -11.78 5.24
CA ASN A 107 16.02 -12.39 4.92
C ASN A 107 16.77 -11.66 3.78
N ALA A 108 16.44 -10.39 3.49
CA ALA A 108 17.03 -9.62 2.40
C ALA A 108 18.56 -9.60 2.40
N HIS A 109 19.18 -9.43 3.57
CA HIS A 109 20.64 -9.40 3.71
C HIS A 109 21.29 -10.73 3.29
N ALA A 110 20.71 -11.86 3.71
CA ALA A 110 21.20 -13.18 3.33
C ALA A 110 21.02 -13.43 1.82
N LEU A 111 19.88 -13.02 1.27
CA LEU A 111 19.60 -13.14 -0.17
C LEU A 111 20.51 -12.25 -1.02
N LYS A 112 20.87 -11.05 -0.54
CA LYS A 112 21.83 -10.17 -1.23
C LYS A 112 23.20 -10.83 -1.36
N ALA A 113 23.69 -11.48 -0.29
CA ALA A 113 24.94 -12.25 -0.37
C ALA A 113 24.81 -13.44 -1.33
N GLU A 114 23.71 -14.19 -1.26
CA GLU A 114 23.45 -15.33 -2.15
C GLU A 114 23.43 -14.92 -3.63
N LEU A 115 22.78 -13.80 -3.95
CA LEU A 115 22.71 -13.25 -5.31
C LEU A 115 24.09 -12.87 -5.87
N VAL A 116 24.96 -12.29 -5.04
CA VAL A 116 26.31 -11.88 -5.45
C VAL A 116 27.22 -13.10 -5.62
N ASP A 117 27.20 -14.01 -4.65
CA ASP A 117 28.16 -15.13 -4.58
C ASP A 117 27.81 -16.28 -5.53
N LYS A 118 26.52 -16.64 -5.59
CA LYS A 118 26.03 -17.79 -6.37
C LYS A 118 25.46 -17.37 -7.72
N ASP A 119 24.57 -16.37 -7.71
CA ASP A 119 23.81 -16.00 -8.92
C ASP A 119 24.55 -14.97 -9.78
N ARG A 120 25.68 -14.44 -9.29
CA ARG A 120 26.52 -13.42 -9.93
C ARG A 120 25.75 -12.17 -10.33
N ARG A 121 24.76 -11.78 -9.52
CA ARG A 121 23.92 -10.59 -9.70
C ARG A 121 24.36 -9.50 -8.72
N HIS A 122 24.81 -8.36 -9.25
CA HIS A 122 25.08 -7.18 -8.45
C HIS A 122 23.78 -6.51 -7.99
N ILE A 123 23.78 -5.96 -6.77
CA ILE A 123 22.68 -5.20 -6.17
C ILE A 123 23.19 -3.80 -5.86
N ASN A 124 22.61 -2.81 -6.52
CA ASN A 124 23.08 -1.42 -6.52
C ASN A 124 22.53 -0.60 -5.35
N THR A 125 21.39 -0.99 -4.78
CA THR A 125 20.68 -0.28 -3.71
C THR A 125 20.58 -1.11 -2.42
N GLU A 126 20.02 -0.50 -1.37
CA GLU A 126 19.64 -1.21 -0.14
C GLU A 126 18.14 -1.59 -0.11
N SER A 127 17.45 -1.45 -1.26
CA SER A 127 16.06 -1.84 -1.39
C SER A 127 15.93 -3.35 -1.49
N ASP A 128 15.13 -3.94 -0.60
CA ASP A 128 14.74 -5.35 -0.68
C ASP A 128 13.97 -5.68 -1.96
N THR A 129 13.41 -4.68 -2.63
CA THR A 129 12.72 -4.83 -3.92
C THR A 129 13.70 -5.15 -5.04
N GLU A 130 14.93 -4.62 -4.99
CA GLU A 130 15.99 -4.96 -5.94
C GLU A 130 16.49 -6.39 -5.74
N VAL A 131 16.56 -6.84 -4.48
CA VAL A 131 16.81 -8.25 -4.15
C VAL A 131 15.70 -9.12 -4.73
N LEU A 132 14.43 -8.76 -4.48
CA LEU A 132 13.26 -9.53 -4.91
C LEU A 132 13.17 -9.70 -6.44
N ILE A 133 13.37 -8.63 -7.21
CA ILE A 133 13.35 -8.71 -8.68
C ILE A 133 14.47 -9.60 -9.22
N ASN A 134 15.66 -9.58 -8.59
CA ASN A 134 16.77 -10.42 -9.00
C ASN A 134 16.56 -11.90 -8.65
N ILE A 135 15.93 -12.20 -7.51
CA ILE A 135 15.50 -13.57 -7.18
C ILE A 135 14.47 -14.06 -8.21
N LEU A 136 13.43 -13.27 -8.49
CA LEU A 136 12.43 -13.62 -9.50
C LEU A 136 13.06 -13.85 -10.88
N ALA A 137 13.95 -12.96 -11.29
CA ALA A 137 14.67 -13.07 -12.55
C ALA A 137 15.54 -14.33 -12.63
N HIS A 138 16.21 -14.69 -11.54
CA HIS A 138 16.99 -15.93 -11.46
C HIS A 138 16.09 -17.18 -11.55
N GLU A 139 15.01 -17.23 -10.78
CA GLU A 139 14.09 -18.38 -10.81
C GLU A 139 13.36 -18.53 -12.15
N LEU A 140 13.02 -17.43 -12.82
CA LEU A 140 12.47 -17.47 -14.18
C LEU A 140 13.49 -18.02 -15.18
N SER A 141 14.76 -17.65 -15.05
CA SER A 141 15.84 -18.19 -15.90
C SER A 141 15.99 -19.69 -15.71
N ASN A 142 15.96 -20.17 -14.45
CA ASN A 142 16.09 -21.58 -14.12
C ASN A 142 14.87 -22.39 -14.58
N ALA A 143 13.67 -21.89 -14.33
CA ALA A 143 12.43 -22.57 -14.71
C ALA A 143 12.27 -22.64 -16.24
N ALA A 144 12.64 -21.58 -16.96
CA ALA A 144 12.58 -21.58 -18.42
C ALA A 144 13.57 -22.57 -19.03
N ALA A 145 14.80 -22.67 -18.49
CA ALA A 145 15.83 -23.61 -18.98
C ALA A 145 16.04 -23.60 -20.51
N GLY A 146 15.85 -22.45 -21.17
CA GLY A 146 15.92 -22.29 -22.63
C GLY A 146 14.63 -22.60 -23.40
N ALA A 147 13.57 -23.01 -22.72
CA ALA A 147 12.24 -23.20 -23.29
C ALA A 147 11.44 -21.87 -23.37
N GLN A 148 10.32 -21.92 -24.09
CA GLN A 148 9.37 -20.82 -24.16
C GLN A 148 8.74 -20.57 -22.79
N LEU A 149 8.58 -19.30 -22.44
CA LEU A 149 7.96 -18.91 -21.19
C LEU A 149 6.43 -19.10 -21.28
N THR A 150 5.93 -20.15 -20.65
CA THR A 150 4.48 -20.44 -20.51
C THR A 150 3.99 -20.04 -19.11
N PRO A 151 2.67 -19.90 -18.90
CA PRO A 151 2.13 -19.70 -17.54
C PRO A 151 2.63 -20.75 -16.54
N ASP A 152 2.77 -22.01 -16.98
CA ASP A 152 3.26 -23.10 -16.12
C ASP A 152 4.69 -22.87 -15.61
N VAL A 153 5.57 -22.43 -16.50
CA VAL A 153 6.97 -22.10 -16.18
C VAL A 153 7.03 -20.90 -15.24
N ILE A 154 6.22 -19.87 -15.49
CA ILE A 154 6.14 -18.68 -14.63
C ILE A 154 5.71 -19.06 -13.22
N PHE A 155 4.67 -19.89 -13.09
CA PHE A 155 4.19 -20.33 -11.79
C PHE A 155 5.18 -21.23 -11.06
N GLN A 156 5.91 -22.09 -11.78
CA GLN A 156 7.00 -22.87 -11.21
C GLN A 156 8.10 -21.96 -10.64
N ALA A 157 8.48 -20.90 -11.36
CA ALA A 157 9.44 -19.92 -10.87
C ALA A 157 8.92 -19.22 -9.60
N VAL A 158 7.65 -18.82 -9.55
CA VAL A 158 7.07 -18.21 -8.33
C VAL A 158 7.10 -19.18 -7.15
N GLY A 159 6.84 -20.47 -7.37
CA GLY A 159 6.97 -21.48 -6.31
C GLY A 159 8.39 -21.59 -5.76
N ALA A 160 9.41 -21.45 -6.61
CA ALA A 160 10.80 -21.39 -6.17
C ALA A 160 11.12 -20.08 -5.43
N VAL A 161 10.57 -18.95 -5.89
CA VAL A 161 10.68 -17.65 -5.20
C VAL A 161 10.14 -17.77 -3.77
N HIS A 162 8.94 -18.32 -3.57
CA HIS A 162 8.34 -18.50 -2.24
C HIS A 162 9.20 -19.34 -1.28
N LYS A 163 10.01 -20.27 -1.81
CA LYS A 163 10.93 -21.10 -1.01
C LYS A 163 12.19 -20.33 -0.57
N ARG A 164 12.66 -19.37 -1.38
CA ARG A 164 13.86 -18.56 -1.09
C ARG A 164 13.55 -17.35 -0.21
N ILE A 165 12.48 -16.62 -0.52
CA ILE A 165 12.20 -15.35 0.15
C ILE A 165 11.35 -15.54 1.42
N LYS A 166 11.69 -14.80 2.48
CA LYS A 166 10.94 -14.77 3.73
C LYS A 166 10.48 -13.35 4.00
N GLY A 167 9.25 -13.20 4.48
CA GLY A 167 8.66 -11.90 4.79
C GLY A 167 7.23 -11.79 4.33
N SER A 168 6.79 -10.55 4.14
CA SER A 168 5.45 -10.21 3.63
C SER A 168 5.60 -9.46 2.33
N TYR A 169 4.82 -9.80 1.30
CA TYR A 169 4.95 -9.18 -0.02
C TYR A 169 3.68 -9.35 -0.84
N ALA A 170 3.27 -8.25 -1.45
CA ALA A 170 2.40 -8.22 -2.61
C ALA A 170 3.24 -7.69 -3.78
N VAL A 171 3.25 -8.41 -4.89
CA VAL A 171 4.13 -8.12 -6.02
C VAL A 171 3.30 -8.03 -7.29
N VAL A 172 3.64 -7.06 -8.14
CA VAL A 172 3.23 -7.04 -9.54
C VAL A 172 4.45 -6.80 -10.41
N ALA A 173 4.61 -7.59 -11.45
CA ALA A 173 5.73 -7.55 -12.36
C ALA A 173 5.26 -7.59 -13.82
N LEU A 174 5.99 -6.92 -14.70
CA LEU A 174 5.87 -7.04 -16.14
C LEU A 174 7.00 -7.91 -16.64
N ILE A 175 6.68 -8.83 -17.54
CA ILE A 175 7.65 -9.63 -18.27
C ILE A 175 7.52 -9.22 -19.74
N ALA A 176 8.58 -8.61 -20.29
CA ALA A 176 8.53 -7.96 -21.59
C ALA A 176 8.09 -8.93 -22.69
N GLY A 177 7.06 -8.55 -23.45
CA GLY A 177 6.47 -9.37 -24.52
C GLY A 177 5.62 -10.57 -24.07
N HIS A 178 5.45 -10.80 -22.76
CA HIS A 178 4.72 -11.94 -22.24
C HIS A 178 3.44 -11.55 -21.50
N GLY A 179 3.51 -10.60 -20.57
CA GLY A 179 2.34 -10.18 -19.80
C GLY A 179 2.67 -9.65 -18.41
N LEU A 180 1.65 -9.70 -17.55
CA LEU A 180 1.68 -9.18 -16.18
C LEU A 180 1.57 -10.33 -15.18
N LEU A 181 2.54 -10.44 -14.29
CA LEU A 181 2.58 -11.40 -13.20
C LEU A 181 2.23 -10.69 -11.89
N ALA A 182 1.33 -11.25 -11.09
CA ALA A 182 1.06 -10.78 -9.74
C ALA A 182 1.08 -11.95 -8.76
N PHE A 183 1.68 -11.78 -7.58
CA PHE A 183 1.67 -12.83 -6.56
C PHE A 183 1.72 -12.27 -5.15
N ARG A 184 1.20 -13.06 -4.21
CA ARG A 184 1.05 -12.69 -2.80
C ARG A 184 1.81 -13.66 -1.91
N ASP A 185 2.33 -13.17 -0.78
CA ASP A 185 3.05 -14.02 0.17
C ASP A 185 2.20 -15.21 0.68
N PRO A 186 2.82 -16.35 1.06
CA PRO A 186 2.12 -17.54 1.54
C PRO A 186 1.21 -17.34 2.77
N PHE A 187 1.38 -16.21 3.46
CA PHE A 187 0.62 -15.84 4.66
C PHE A 187 -0.47 -14.80 4.36
N GLY A 188 -0.59 -14.31 3.12
CA GLY A 188 -1.58 -13.30 2.75
C GLY A 188 -1.44 -11.99 3.52
N ILE A 189 -0.25 -11.62 3.99
CA ILE A 189 -0.08 -10.49 4.92
C ILE A 189 -0.36 -9.15 4.22
N ARG A 190 0.15 -8.98 2.99
CA ARG A 190 0.00 -7.73 2.22
C ARG A 190 -1.21 -7.83 1.30
N PRO A 191 -2.09 -6.81 1.23
CA PRO A 191 -3.30 -6.89 0.43
C PRO A 191 -2.98 -6.82 -1.07
N LEU A 192 -3.70 -7.61 -1.86
CA LEU A 192 -3.59 -7.64 -3.31
C LEU A 192 -4.91 -8.16 -3.89
N ILE A 193 -5.54 -7.37 -4.76
CA ILE A 193 -6.85 -7.66 -5.35
C ILE A 193 -6.79 -7.41 -6.86
N TYR A 194 -7.61 -8.14 -7.63
CA TYR A 194 -7.73 -7.89 -9.06
C TYR A 194 -9.19 -7.74 -9.51
N GLY A 195 -9.36 -7.04 -10.62
CA GLY A 195 -10.64 -6.74 -11.22
C GLY A 195 -10.55 -6.65 -12.73
N ILE A 196 -11.71 -6.68 -13.38
CA ILE A 196 -11.85 -6.74 -14.83
C ILE A 196 -12.88 -5.69 -15.27
N ALA A 197 -12.60 -5.01 -16.36
CA ALA A 197 -13.55 -4.15 -17.08
C ALA A 197 -13.64 -4.59 -18.53
N GLU A 198 -14.85 -4.59 -19.08
CA GLU A 198 -15.06 -4.68 -20.53
C GLU A 198 -14.99 -3.27 -21.11
N THR A 199 -14.04 -3.01 -21.99
CA THR A 199 -13.88 -1.73 -22.67
C THR A 199 -14.26 -1.86 -24.14
N ALA A 200 -14.41 -0.73 -24.85
CA ALA A 200 -14.69 -0.75 -26.28
C ALA A 200 -13.60 -1.47 -27.09
N ASP A 201 -12.35 -1.46 -26.61
CA ASP A 201 -11.20 -2.06 -27.30
C ASP A 201 -10.92 -3.51 -26.85
N GLY A 202 -11.64 -4.03 -25.85
CA GLY A 202 -11.47 -5.37 -25.28
C GLY A 202 -11.35 -5.39 -23.75
N PRO A 203 -10.97 -6.54 -23.16
CA PRO A 203 -10.85 -6.67 -21.71
C PRO A 203 -9.70 -5.83 -21.15
N SER A 204 -9.94 -5.21 -20.00
CA SER A 204 -8.95 -4.51 -19.18
C SER A 204 -8.87 -5.19 -17.82
N VAL A 205 -7.69 -5.63 -17.43
CA VAL A 205 -7.43 -6.27 -16.13
C VAL A 205 -6.52 -5.38 -15.31
N ILE A 206 -6.93 -5.13 -14.06
CA ILE A 206 -6.17 -4.36 -13.08
C ILE A 206 -5.89 -5.23 -11.85
N VAL A 207 -4.69 -5.10 -11.31
CA VAL A 207 -4.28 -5.63 -10.01
C VAL A 207 -3.86 -4.47 -9.14
N ALA A 208 -4.33 -4.37 -7.90
CA ALA A 208 -4.01 -3.25 -7.01
C ALA A 208 -3.91 -3.67 -5.54
N SER A 209 -3.35 -2.81 -4.70
CA SER A 209 -3.31 -3.03 -3.25
C SER A 209 -4.67 -2.93 -2.54
N GLU A 210 -5.64 -2.22 -3.10
CA GLU A 210 -6.97 -2.01 -2.48
C GLU A 210 -8.08 -1.95 -3.53
N SER A 211 -9.27 -2.40 -3.14
CA SER A 211 -10.47 -2.43 -4.00
C SER A 211 -10.87 -1.05 -4.51
N VAL A 212 -10.63 0.01 -3.75
CA VAL A 212 -11.00 1.38 -4.13
C VAL A 212 -10.32 1.83 -5.44
N ALA A 213 -9.15 1.28 -5.77
CA ALA A 213 -8.50 1.56 -7.05
C ALA A 213 -9.22 0.91 -8.23
N LEU A 214 -9.83 -0.27 -8.02
CA LEU A 214 -10.62 -0.97 -9.04
C LEU A 214 -11.93 -0.21 -9.26
N GLU A 215 -12.67 0.06 -8.18
CA GLU A 215 -13.97 0.75 -8.23
C GLU A 215 -13.84 2.15 -8.82
N GLY A 216 -12.87 2.93 -8.34
CA GLY A 216 -12.64 4.30 -8.82
C GLY A 216 -12.14 4.39 -10.25
N THR A 217 -11.73 3.27 -10.85
CA THR A 217 -11.33 3.19 -12.27
C THR A 217 -12.31 2.38 -13.12
N GLY A 218 -13.49 2.04 -12.59
CA GLY A 218 -14.54 1.34 -13.34
C GLY A 218 -14.31 -0.16 -13.54
N HIS A 219 -13.39 -0.78 -12.81
CA HIS A 219 -13.17 -2.22 -12.86
C HIS A 219 -14.05 -2.94 -11.84
N ARG A 220 -14.75 -3.98 -12.29
CA ARG A 220 -15.51 -4.86 -11.40
C ARG A 220 -14.54 -5.76 -10.65
N ILE A 221 -14.68 -5.81 -9.34
CA ILE A 221 -13.87 -6.69 -8.47
C ILE A 221 -14.11 -8.15 -8.88
N ALA A 222 -13.03 -8.88 -9.11
CA ALA A 222 -13.08 -10.32 -9.31
C ALA A 222 -12.94 -11.05 -7.96
N ARG A 223 -11.80 -10.85 -7.28
CA ARG A 223 -11.52 -11.34 -5.91
C ARG A 223 -10.12 -10.89 -5.45
N ASP A 224 -9.85 -11.06 -4.16
CA ASP A 224 -8.49 -11.01 -3.63
C ASP A 224 -7.61 -12.14 -4.21
N VAL A 225 -6.31 -11.84 -4.38
CA VAL A 225 -5.28 -12.84 -4.66
C VAL A 225 -5.05 -13.65 -3.39
N GLN A 226 -5.16 -14.96 -3.49
CA GLN A 226 -5.09 -15.85 -2.33
C GLN A 226 -3.65 -15.93 -1.76
N PRO A 227 -3.47 -16.29 -0.47
CA PRO A 227 -2.14 -16.51 0.08
C PRO A 227 -1.34 -17.52 -0.75
N GLY A 228 -0.12 -17.14 -1.15
CA GLY A 228 0.77 -17.96 -2.00
C GLY A 228 0.33 -18.13 -3.46
N GLU A 229 -0.78 -17.52 -3.86
CA GLU A 229 -1.25 -17.58 -5.24
C GLU A 229 -0.45 -16.64 -6.15
N ALA A 230 -0.25 -17.09 -7.38
CA ALA A 230 0.20 -16.28 -8.49
C ALA A 230 -0.89 -16.18 -9.56
N LEU A 231 -1.06 -14.97 -10.11
CA LEU A 231 -1.83 -14.67 -11.30
C LEU A 231 -0.88 -14.29 -12.43
N PHE A 232 -1.10 -14.83 -13.62
CA PHE A 232 -0.44 -14.36 -14.83
C PHE A 232 -1.51 -13.92 -15.82
N ILE A 233 -1.45 -12.67 -16.24
CA ILE A 233 -2.33 -12.09 -17.25
C ILE A 233 -1.54 -11.92 -18.55
N ASP A 234 -1.93 -12.67 -19.58
CA ASP A 234 -1.25 -12.65 -20.87
C ASP A 234 -1.56 -11.36 -21.66
N MET A 235 -0.88 -11.19 -22.81
CA MET A 235 -1.07 -10.03 -23.69
C MET A 235 -2.49 -9.91 -24.29
N ASP A 236 -3.31 -10.96 -24.18
CA ASP A 236 -4.70 -10.99 -24.59
C ASP A 236 -5.69 -10.65 -23.47
N GLY A 237 -5.20 -10.51 -22.24
CA GLY A 237 -6.01 -10.21 -21.07
C GLY A 237 -6.62 -11.46 -20.43
N GLN A 238 -6.18 -12.68 -20.82
CA GLN A 238 -6.61 -13.89 -20.14
C GLN A 238 -5.89 -14.04 -18.80
N VAL A 239 -6.66 -14.33 -17.75
CA VAL A 239 -6.15 -14.50 -16.39
C VAL A 239 -5.91 -15.99 -16.12
N HIS A 240 -4.65 -16.35 -15.94
CA HIS A 240 -4.22 -17.65 -15.42
C HIS A 240 -3.94 -17.55 -13.93
N ALA A 241 -4.27 -18.57 -13.15
CA ALA A 241 -4.02 -18.60 -11.71
C ALA A 241 -3.45 -19.94 -11.25
N ARG A 242 -2.53 -19.93 -10.29
CA ARG A 242 -2.00 -21.13 -9.64
C ARG A 242 -1.63 -20.88 -8.19
N GLN A 243 -1.92 -21.85 -7.32
CA GLN A 243 -1.33 -21.90 -5.98
C GLN A 243 0.14 -22.31 -6.08
N CYS A 244 1.05 -21.43 -5.65
CA CYS A 244 2.49 -21.60 -5.79
C CYS A 244 3.20 -21.85 -4.45
N ALA A 245 2.49 -21.84 -3.32
CA ALA A 245 3.04 -22.09 -2.00
C ALA A 245 2.53 -23.40 -1.39
N ASP A 246 3.39 -24.03 -0.60
CA ASP A 246 3.04 -25.18 0.22
C ASP A 246 2.35 -24.70 1.52
N ASN A 247 1.19 -25.27 1.85
CA ASN A 247 0.42 -24.98 3.07
C ASN A 247 0.12 -23.47 3.31
N PRO A 248 -0.50 -22.77 2.33
CA PRO A 248 -0.83 -21.36 2.46
C PRO A 248 -1.84 -21.13 3.59
N THR A 249 -1.70 -20.00 4.31
CA THR A 249 -2.63 -19.60 5.38
C THR A 249 -2.96 -18.13 5.28
N LEU A 250 -4.17 -17.74 5.65
CA LEU A 250 -4.62 -16.35 5.57
C LEU A 250 -4.38 -15.61 6.89
N ASN A 251 -3.37 -14.73 6.92
CA ASN A 251 -2.95 -13.94 8.08
C ASN A 251 -2.82 -12.45 7.69
N PRO A 252 -3.93 -11.78 7.34
CA PRO A 252 -3.89 -10.41 6.83
C PRO A 252 -3.35 -9.43 7.89
N CYS A 253 -2.65 -8.39 7.44
CA CYS A 253 -2.08 -7.41 8.33
C CYS A 253 -3.16 -6.61 9.07
N MET A 254 -3.27 -6.79 10.39
CA MET A 254 -4.23 -6.06 11.24
C MET A 254 -4.11 -4.52 11.12
N PHE A 255 -2.90 -4.02 10.84
CA PHE A 255 -2.65 -2.58 10.72
C PHE A 255 -3.30 -1.94 9.48
N GLU A 256 -3.64 -2.75 8.46
CA GLU A 256 -4.46 -2.29 7.33
C GLU A 256 -5.84 -1.86 7.83
N TYR A 257 -6.49 -2.68 8.66
CA TYR A 257 -7.81 -2.39 9.21
C TYR A 257 -7.80 -1.25 10.24
N VAL A 258 -6.80 -1.22 11.13
CA VAL A 258 -6.71 -0.21 12.21
C VAL A 258 -6.55 1.20 11.64
N TYR A 259 -5.62 1.39 10.70
CA TYR A 259 -5.21 2.74 10.29
C TYR A 259 -4.91 2.89 8.81
N LEU A 260 -4.17 1.94 8.21
CA LEU A 260 -3.53 2.22 6.93
C LEU A 260 -4.50 2.22 5.75
N ALA A 261 -5.33 1.20 5.62
CA ALA A 261 -6.22 1.08 4.47
C ALA A 261 -7.29 2.17 4.50
N ARG A 262 -7.81 2.51 3.32
CA ARG A 262 -8.95 3.39 3.24
C ARG A 262 -10.21 2.70 3.76
N PRO A 263 -11.13 3.42 4.43
CA PRO A 263 -12.33 2.83 5.02
C PRO A 263 -13.29 2.27 3.96
N ASP A 264 -13.31 2.82 2.75
CA ASP A 264 -14.11 2.36 1.62
C ASP A 264 -13.52 1.14 0.89
N SER A 265 -12.42 0.57 1.38
CA SER A 265 -11.85 -0.66 0.84
C SER A 265 -12.42 -1.93 1.49
N VAL A 266 -12.44 -3.00 0.71
CA VAL A 266 -12.65 -4.38 1.15
C VAL A 266 -11.36 -5.15 0.95
N ILE A 267 -10.88 -5.81 2.00
CA ILE A 267 -9.65 -6.62 1.98
C ILE A 267 -10.00 -8.01 2.48
N ASP A 268 -9.74 -9.05 1.69
CA ASP A 268 -10.03 -10.45 2.04
C ASP A 268 -11.49 -10.65 2.51
N GLY A 269 -12.43 -10.00 1.82
CA GLY A 269 -13.87 -10.02 2.14
C GLY A 269 -14.29 -9.18 3.35
N ILE A 270 -13.37 -8.48 4.02
CA ILE A 270 -13.64 -7.66 5.20
C ILE A 270 -13.70 -6.18 4.81
N SER A 271 -14.85 -5.54 5.05
CA SER A 271 -14.96 -4.08 4.95
C SER A 271 -14.12 -3.40 6.03
N VAL A 272 -13.20 -2.53 5.61
CA VAL A 272 -12.33 -1.77 6.53
C VAL A 272 -13.17 -0.85 7.44
N TYR A 273 -14.19 -0.19 6.88
CA TYR A 273 -15.11 0.65 7.66
C TYR A 273 -15.85 -0.16 8.73
N GLN A 274 -16.43 -1.31 8.37
CA GLN A 274 -17.15 -2.15 9.34
C GLN A 274 -16.20 -2.69 10.42
N ALA A 275 -14.98 -3.08 10.06
CA ALA A 275 -13.97 -3.51 11.03
C ALA A 275 -13.68 -2.41 12.07
N ARG A 276 -13.57 -1.14 11.64
CA ARG A 276 -13.36 0.00 12.54
C ARG A 276 -14.57 0.28 13.44
N LEU A 277 -15.79 0.14 12.93
CA LEU A 277 -16.99 0.19 13.78
C LEU A 277 -16.93 -0.90 14.86
N ASN A 278 -16.62 -2.14 14.49
CA ASN A 278 -16.49 -3.25 15.46
C ASN A 278 -15.39 -3.01 16.52
N MET A 279 -14.29 -2.34 16.15
CA MET A 279 -13.27 -1.89 17.10
C MET A 279 -13.84 -0.88 18.10
N GLY A 280 -14.65 0.09 17.64
CA GLY A 280 -15.34 1.05 18.51
C GLY A 280 -16.33 0.39 19.47
N GLU A 281 -17.08 -0.60 18.99
CA GLU A 281 -17.99 -1.41 19.82
C GLU A 281 -17.23 -2.15 20.93
N THR A 282 -16.12 -2.82 20.57
CA THR A 282 -15.28 -3.55 21.53
C THR A 282 -14.63 -2.60 22.54
N LEU A 283 -14.18 -1.43 22.09
CA LEU A 283 -13.60 -0.41 22.95
C LEU A 283 -14.63 0.17 23.94
N ALA A 284 -15.88 0.34 23.52
CA ALA A 284 -16.97 0.76 24.40
C ALA A 284 -17.22 -0.26 25.52
N GLN A 285 -17.26 -1.56 25.19
CA GLN A 285 -17.42 -2.63 26.19
C GLN A 285 -16.28 -2.61 27.22
N ARG A 286 -15.04 -2.43 26.74
CA ARG A 286 -13.89 -2.30 27.62
C ARG A 286 -14.01 -1.07 28.51
N LEU A 287 -14.40 0.08 27.96
CA LEU A 287 -14.55 1.32 28.71
C LEU A 287 -15.56 1.18 29.85
N ILE A 288 -16.75 0.62 29.57
CA ILE A 288 -17.82 0.39 30.55
C ILE A 288 -17.32 -0.48 31.72
N SER A 289 -16.42 -1.45 31.45
CA SER A 289 -15.85 -2.29 32.50
C SER A 289 -14.80 -1.59 33.38
N THR A 290 -14.32 -0.41 32.98
CA THR A 290 -13.21 0.29 33.65
C THR A 290 -13.60 1.61 34.30
N MET A 291 -14.64 2.29 33.80
CA MET A 291 -15.13 3.54 34.37
C MET A 291 -16.61 3.73 34.06
N PRO A 292 -17.37 4.43 34.91
CA PRO A 292 -18.78 4.69 34.63
C PRO A 292 -18.89 5.71 33.50
N PRO A 293 -19.71 5.44 32.46
CA PRO A 293 -19.91 6.39 31.37
C PRO A 293 -20.39 7.76 31.83
N SER A 294 -21.04 7.87 33.00
CA SER A 294 -21.48 9.15 33.58
C SER A 294 -20.38 10.19 33.68
N ASP A 295 -19.12 9.77 33.84
CA ASP A 295 -17.98 10.66 34.06
C ASP A 295 -17.45 11.31 32.76
N ILE A 296 -18.01 10.90 31.61
CA ILE A 296 -17.62 11.38 30.29
C ILE A 296 -18.71 12.31 29.76
N ASP A 297 -18.37 13.56 29.44
CA ASP A 297 -19.33 14.51 28.88
C ASP A 297 -19.45 14.39 27.36
N VAL A 298 -18.34 14.07 26.68
CA VAL A 298 -18.27 14.05 25.21
C VAL A 298 -17.17 13.11 24.70
N VAL A 299 -17.42 12.43 23.58
CA VAL A 299 -16.43 11.64 22.86
C VAL A 299 -15.92 12.44 21.66
N ILE A 300 -14.61 12.57 21.55
CA ILE A 300 -13.94 13.35 20.50
C ILE A 300 -12.89 12.46 19.80
N PRO A 301 -13.00 12.24 18.47
CA PRO A 301 -12.00 11.51 17.72
C PRO A 301 -10.75 12.37 17.47
N ILE A 302 -9.61 11.70 17.33
CA ILE A 302 -8.42 12.27 16.71
C ILE A 302 -8.49 12.00 15.20
N PRO A 303 -8.72 13.02 14.36
CA PRO A 303 -9.00 12.79 12.94
C PRO A 303 -7.77 12.27 12.17
N GLU A 304 -7.95 11.39 11.19
CA GLU A 304 -9.22 11.06 10.51
C GLU A 304 -9.65 9.58 10.74
N SER A 305 -8.68 8.70 10.94
CA SER A 305 -8.80 7.23 11.04
C SER A 305 -9.70 6.76 12.19
N SER A 306 -9.65 7.44 13.33
CA SER A 306 -10.39 7.04 14.53
C SER A 306 -11.89 7.37 14.49
N ARG A 307 -12.34 8.18 13.53
CA ARG A 307 -13.74 8.66 13.47
C ARG A 307 -14.78 7.55 13.53
N PRO A 308 -14.71 6.46 12.73
CA PRO A 308 -15.70 5.39 12.79
C PRO A 308 -15.73 4.72 14.17
N SER A 309 -14.56 4.42 14.74
CA SER A 309 -14.44 3.77 16.05
C SER A 309 -14.97 4.66 17.17
N ALA A 310 -14.66 5.96 17.14
CA ALA A 310 -15.12 6.93 18.13
C ALA A 310 -16.64 7.16 18.05
N MET A 311 -17.18 7.23 16.83
CA MET A 311 -18.61 7.35 16.59
C MET A 311 -19.38 6.14 17.13
N GLN A 312 -18.93 4.93 16.80
CA GLN A 312 -19.55 3.70 17.30
C GLN A 312 -19.45 3.61 18.83
N LEU A 313 -18.30 3.97 19.39
CA LEU A 313 -18.10 4.01 20.84
C LEU A 313 -19.09 4.96 21.51
N ALA A 314 -19.18 6.20 21.01
CA ALA A 314 -20.06 7.24 21.56
C ALA A 314 -21.53 6.78 21.56
N GLN A 315 -21.97 6.19 20.44
CA GLN A 315 -23.31 5.61 20.32
C GLN A 315 -23.54 4.53 21.37
N LYS A 316 -22.58 3.62 21.55
CA LYS A 316 -22.72 2.48 22.47
C LYS A 316 -22.77 2.89 23.93
N ILE A 317 -22.02 3.91 24.33
CA ILE A 317 -22.00 4.41 25.72
C ILE A 317 -23.05 5.50 25.99
N GLY A 318 -23.86 5.87 24.98
CA GLY A 318 -24.91 6.88 25.10
C GLY A 318 -24.38 8.29 25.34
N LYS A 319 -23.21 8.64 24.77
CA LYS A 319 -22.60 9.97 24.92
C LYS A 319 -22.53 10.74 23.59
N PRO A 320 -22.57 12.08 23.63
CA PRO A 320 -22.42 12.89 22.42
C PRO A 320 -21.09 12.65 21.72
N TYR A 321 -21.14 12.48 20.39
CA TYR A 321 -19.97 12.57 19.51
C TYR A 321 -19.80 14.01 19.01
N ARG A 322 -18.59 14.56 19.11
CA ARG A 322 -18.27 15.90 18.62
C ARG A 322 -16.92 15.92 17.91
N GLU A 323 -16.84 16.68 16.83
CA GLU A 323 -15.56 17.03 16.22
C GLU A 323 -14.91 18.14 17.05
N GLY A 324 -14.05 17.75 18.00
CA GLY A 324 -13.24 18.70 18.78
C GLY A 324 -11.92 19.06 18.12
N PHE A 325 -11.39 18.20 17.24
CA PHE A 325 -10.15 18.46 16.51
C PHE A 325 -10.41 18.55 15.00
N VAL A 326 -9.76 19.51 14.36
CA VAL A 326 -9.75 19.66 12.89
C VAL A 326 -8.34 19.40 12.38
N LYS A 327 -8.20 18.45 11.46
CA LYS A 327 -6.94 18.17 10.78
C LYS A 327 -6.66 19.20 9.70
N ASN A 328 -5.48 19.81 9.76
CA ASN A 328 -5.00 20.73 8.73
C ASN A 328 -4.57 19.93 7.49
N ARG A 329 -5.38 20.01 6.43
CA ARG A 329 -5.19 19.21 5.19
C ARG A 329 -4.00 19.66 4.35
N TYR A 330 -3.61 20.93 4.46
CA TYR A 330 -2.62 21.57 3.59
C TYR A 330 -1.25 21.76 4.24
N VAL A 331 -0.94 20.97 5.27
CA VAL A 331 0.36 21.04 5.95
C VAL A 331 1.39 20.38 5.04
N GLY A 332 2.32 21.17 4.50
CA GLY A 332 3.48 20.64 3.79
C GLY A 332 4.36 19.80 4.71
N ARG A 333 5.25 18.97 4.15
CA ARG A 333 6.30 18.32 4.96
C ARG A 333 7.06 19.41 5.70
N THR A 334 7.12 19.32 7.03
CA THR A 334 7.96 20.23 7.82
C THR A 334 9.39 19.99 7.36
N PHE A 335 10.02 20.98 6.69
CA PHE A 335 11.42 20.90 6.32
C PHE A 335 12.23 20.54 7.58
N ILE A 336 13.13 19.57 7.46
CA ILE A 336 14.06 19.21 8.54
C ILE A 336 14.94 20.42 8.78
N MET A 337 14.57 21.27 9.73
CA MET A 337 15.41 22.35 10.23
C MET A 337 16.14 21.86 11.48
N PRO A 338 17.48 21.99 11.58
CA PRO A 338 18.23 21.54 12.73
C PRO A 338 17.86 22.37 13.97
N GLY A 339 17.38 21.70 15.04
CA GLY A 339 17.04 22.31 16.33
C GLY A 339 15.88 21.63 17.06
N GLN A 340 16.09 21.18 18.31
CA GLN A 340 15.03 20.54 19.13
C GLN A 340 13.86 21.49 19.45
N SER A 341 14.09 22.81 19.49
CA SER A 341 13.10 23.83 19.85
C SER A 341 11.94 23.95 18.85
N VAL A 342 12.11 23.51 17.60
CA VAL A 342 11.08 23.61 16.54
C VAL A 342 10.17 22.37 16.48
N ARG A 343 10.56 21.22 17.06
CA ARG A 343 9.72 20.01 17.07
C ARG A 343 8.44 20.15 17.89
N LYS A 344 8.41 21.00 18.91
CA LYS A 344 7.21 21.29 19.73
C LYS A 344 6.09 22.01 18.95
N LYS A 345 6.35 22.55 17.74
CA LYS A 345 5.32 23.18 16.89
C LYS A 345 4.61 22.19 15.94
N SER A 346 4.99 20.91 15.92
CA SER A 346 4.58 19.96 14.88
C SER A 346 3.12 19.49 15.01
N VAL A 347 2.59 19.25 16.22
CA VAL A 347 1.19 18.78 16.37
C VAL A 347 0.19 19.90 16.18
N ARG A 348 0.42 21.10 16.72
CA ARG A 348 -0.43 22.28 16.47
C ARG A 348 -0.46 22.70 15.00
N GLN A 349 0.60 22.40 14.23
CA GLN A 349 0.56 22.56 12.77
C GLN A 349 -0.38 21.57 12.11
N LYS A 350 -0.56 20.36 12.66
CA LYS A 350 -1.37 19.28 12.08
C LYS A 350 -2.83 19.30 12.53
N LEU A 351 -3.10 19.74 13.75
CA LEU A 351 -4.42 19.71 14.38
C LEU A 351 -4.74 21.07 15.00
N ASN A 352 -5.99 21.48 14.91
CA ASN A 352 -6.55 22.61 15.63
C ASN A 352 -7.66 22.14 16.57
N ALA A 353 -7.67 22.64 17.81
CA ALA A 353 -8.72 22.36 18.78
C ALA A 353 -9.86 23.38 18.65
N ILE A 354 -11.10 22.91 18.65
CA ILE A 354 -12.31 23.74 18.69
C ILE A 354 -12.66 23.96 20.17
N GLY A 355 -12.21 25.09 20.73
CA GLY A 355 -12.27 25.34 22.18
C GLY A 355 -13.65 25.17 22.82
N VAL A 356 -14.73 25.52 22.11
CA VAL A 356 -16.11 25.36 22.60
C VAL A 356 -16.50 23.90 22.86
N GLU A 357 -15.86 22.94 22.22
CA GLU A 357 -16.13 21.51 22.44
C GLU A 357 -15.42 20.93 23.66
N PHE A 358 -14.44 21.63 24.22
CA PHE A 358 -13.65 21.19 25.38
C PHE A 358 -14.01 21.93 26.67
N LYS A 359 -14.33 23.22 26.60
CA LYS A 359 -14.44 24.10 27.77
C LYS A 359 -15.41 23.56 28.85
N GLY A 360 -14.86 23.23 30.02
CA GLY A 360 -15.58 22.76 31.20
C GLY A 360 -16.16 21.35 31.08
N ARG A 361 -15.59 20.50 30.23
CA ARG A 361 -16.09 19.14 29.95
C ARG A 361 -15.03 18.07 30.19
N ASN A 362 -15.42 16.97 30.80
CA ASN A 362 -14.64 15.75 30.85
C ASN A 362 -14.69 15.05 29.48
N VAL A 363 -13.60 15.16 28.71
CA VAL A 363 -13.53 14.65 27.34
C VAL A 363 -12.92 13.25 27.25
N LEU A 364 -13.53 12.36 26.46
CA LEU A 364 -12.93 11.10 26.03
C LEU A 364 -12.32 11.27 24.63
N LEU A 365 -11.00 11.23 24.55
CA LEU A 365 -10.28 11.25 23.27
C LEU A 365 -10.09 9.83 22.74
N VAL A 366 -10.41 9.61 21.46
CA VAL A 366 -10.23 8.32 20.79
C VAL A 366 -9.24 8.48 19.64
N ASP A 367 -8.13 7.76 19.70
CA ASP A 367 -7.09 7.73 18.67
C ASP A 367 -6.96 6.30 18.12
N ASP A 368 -6.47 6.13 16.90
CA ASP A 368 -6.33 4.80 16.28
C ASP A 368 -5.19 3.98 16.92
N SER A 369 -4.12 4.64 17.34
CA SER A 369 -2.94 3.98 17.87
C SER A 369 -2.05 4.93 18.67
N ILE A 370 -1.23 4.37 19.57
CA ILE A 370 -0.17 5.10 20.28
C ILE A 370 1.16 4.41 19.96
N VAL A 371 2.02 5.09 19.19
CA VAL A 371 3.34 4.52 18.79
C VAL A 371 4.47 5.00 19.70
N ARG A 372 4.71 6.32 19.76
CA ARG A 372 5.78 6.93 20.59
C ARG A 372 5.25 7.72 21.79
N GLY A 373 3.94 7.95 21.86
CA GLY A 373 3.28 8.75 22.91
C GLY A 373 3.53 10.26 22.85
N THR A 374 4.51 10.76 22.09
CA THR A 374 4.81 12.20 22.00
C THR A 374 3.64 13.01 21.43
N THR A 375 3.02 12.52 20.35
CA THR A 375 1.85 13.17 19.74
C THR A 375 0.64 13.12 20.65
N SER A 376 0.34 11.97 21.26
CA SER A 376 -0.79 11.81 22.19
C SER A 376 -0.64 12.74 23.40
N LYS A 377 0.58 12.91 23.94
CA LYS A 377 0.87 13.86 25.02
C LYS A 377 0.55 15.30 24.61
N GLU A 378 0.95 15.73 23.41
CA GLU A 378 0.65 17.07 22.89
C GLU A 378 -0.85 17.27 22.64
N ILE A 379 -1.55 16.25 22.12
CA ILE A 379 -3.01 16.29 21.90
C ILE A 379 -3.75 16.47 23.23
N VAL A 380 -3.41 15.69 24.26
CA VAL A 380 -4.01 15.83 25.60
C VAL A 380 -3.74 17.21 26.18
N GLN A 381 -2.53 17.73 26.01
CA GLN A 381 -2.19 19.08 26.43
C GLN A 381 -3.03 20.13 25.70
N MET A 382 -3.25 19.98 24.39
CA MET A 382 -4.11 20.88 23.61
C MET A 382 -5.57 20.85 24.08
N ALA A 383 -6.10 19.68 24.46
CA ALA A 383 -7.44 19.58 25.04
C ALA A 383 -7.54 20.33 26.37
N ARG A 384 -6.54 20.18 27.27
CA ARG A 384 -6.48 20.91 28.54
C ARG A 384 -6.37 22.43 28.34
N GLU A 385 -5.55 22.86 27.39
CA GLU A 385 -5.41 24.28 27.02
C GLU A 385 -6.70 24.87 26.41
N ALA A 386 -7.50 24.02 25.75
CA ALA A 386 -8.84 24.38 25.25
C ALA A 386 -9.92 24.41 26.34
N GLY A 387 -9.57 24.04 27.58
CA GLY A 387 -10.41 24.13 28.77
C GLY A 387 -11.12 22.84 29.18
N ALA A 388 -10.68 21.68 28.69
CA ALA A 388 -11.13 20.38 29.19
C ALA A 388 -10.67 20.08 30.62
#